data_AF-A0A431HJX6-F1
#
_entry.id   AF-A0A431HJX6-F1
#
_cell.length_a   1.000
_cell.length_b   1.000
_cell.length_c   1.000
_cell.angle_alpha   90.00
_cell.angle_beta   90.00
_cell.angle_gamma   90.00
#
_symmetry.space_group_name_H-M   'P 1'
#
loop_
_entity.id
_entity.type
_entity.pdbx_description
1 polymer ?
#
loop_
_entity_poly.entity_id
_entity_poly.type
_entity_poly.pdbx_seq_one_letter_code
_entity_poly.pdbx_strand_id
1 'polypeptide(L)'
;MLSTTLKSCLNWSIWYDAPMNLYEVISKLSPDLEQSPIINALWLEGSWATGKNNHESDIDVWMDVEDGKFAESIDIFRTALERIGKIDWEDSRGVYSENPKLQKHTFHLEGFPLKQRIELDLQEHSRKFVFNKDEHIIMVIFDKNNSINWNT
;
A
#
# COMPACT_ATOMS: atom_id res chain seq x y z
N MET A 1 21.32 40.46 -13.90
CA MET A 1 20.84 39.51 -14.92
C MET A 1 21.59 38.20 -14.69
N LEU A 2 20.86 37.10 -14.46
CA LEU A 2 21.27 35.68 -14.34
C LEU A 2 22.15 35.35 -13.11
N SER A 3 21.64 34.80 -12.01
CA SER A 3 21.04 33.47 -11.77
C SER A 3 22.00 32.31 -12.05
N THR A 4 22.47 31.64 -10.99
CA THR A 4 22.96 30.25 -11.08
C THR A 4 22.70 29.55 -9.75
N THR A 5 21.52 28.94 -9.66
CA THR A 5 21.12 28.03 -8.58
C THR A 5 21.90 26.72 -8.73
N LEU A 6 22.61 26.33 -7.67
CA LEU A 6 23.13 24.97 -7.49
C LEU A 6 21.95 24.00 -7.39
N LYS A 7 21.65 23.27 -8.48
CA LYS A 7 20.89 22.02 -8.45
C LYS A 7 21.87 20.86 -8.61
N SER A 8 22.26 20.29 -7.49
CA SER A 8 22.91 18.98 -7.36
C SER A 8 22.31 18.37 -6.09
N CYS A 9 21.80 17.15 -6.01
CA CYS A 9 21.94 15.95 -6.83
C CYS A 9 20.60 15.21 -6.75
N LEU A 10 20.24 14.49 -7.81
CA LEU A 10 19.56 13.19 -7.79
C LEU A 10 19.37 12.81 -9.26
N ASN A 11 20.43 12.24 -9.82
CA ASN A 11 20.45 11.74 -11.19
C ASN A 11 19.86 10.32 -11.17
N TRP A 12 18.54 10.19 -11.22
CA TRP A 12 17.83 8.90 -11.32
C TRP A 12 17.77 8.40 -12.77
N SER A 13 18.92 8.31 -13.45
CA SER A 13 18.93 8.02 -14.88
C SER A 13 19.85 6.86 -15.29
N ILE A 14 19.84 5.73 -14.56
CA ILE A 14 20.40 4.46 -15.08
C ILE A 14 19.73 3.22 -14.44
N TRP A 15 18.45 2.93 -14.72
CA TRP A 15 17.87 1.59 -14.52
C TRP A 15 16.80 1.33 -15.57
N TYR A 16 17.21 0.89 -16.77
CA TYR A 16 16.24 0.51 -17.81
C TYR A 16 15.86 -0.98 -17.79
N ASP A 17 16.42 -1.79 -16.85
CA ASP A 17 16.14 -3.24 -16.74
C ASP A 17 16.05 -3.75 -15.28
N ALA A 18 15.77 -2.90 -14.30
CA ALA A 18 15.52 -3.40 -12.95
C ALA A 18 14.17 -4.13 -12.92
N PRO A 19 14.08 -5.36 -12.39
CA PRO A 19 12.80 -6.02 -12.22
C PRO A 19 11.90 -5.17 -11.32
N MET A 20 10.61 -5.13 -11.67
CA MET A 20 9.62 -4.35 -10.94
C MET A 20 9.62 -4.75 -9.46
N ASN A 21 9.67 -3.78 -8.55
CA ASN A 21 9.55 -4.04 -7.12
C ASN A 21 8.10 -3.90 -6.63
N LEU A 22 7.83 -4.36 -5.41
CA LEU A 22 6.48 -4.35 -4.85
C LEU A 22 5.88 -2.93 -4.72
N TYR A 23 6.68 -1.91 -4.43
CA TYR A 23 6.17 -0.54 -4.41
C TYR A 23 5.73 -0.06 -5.79
N GLU A 24 6.46 -0.41 -6.85
CA GLU A 24 6.04 -0.13 -8.22
C GLU A 24 4.76 -0.87 -8.61
N VAL A 25 4.55 -2.09 -8.10
CA VAL A 25 3.28 -2.82 -8.24
C VAL A 25 2.14 -2.04 -7.60
N ILE A 26 2.28 -1.64 -6.32
CA ILE A 26 1.24 -0.87 -5.61
C ILE A 26 0.98 0.48 -6.29
N SER A 27 2.03 1.17 -6.72
CA SER A 27 1.92 2.45 -7.42
C SER A 27 1.20 2.33 -8.76
N LYS A 28 1.31 1.19 -9.45
CA LYS A 28 0.63 0.93 -10.73
C LYS A 28 -0.85 0.59 -10.57
N LEU A 29 -1.23 -0.08 -9.49
CA LEU A 29 -2.65 -0.40 -9.23
C LEU A 29 -3.39 0.71 -8.49
N SER A 30 -2.69 1.64 -7.82
CA SER A 30 -3.33 2.68 -7.01
C SER A 30 -4.33 3.55 -7.77
N PRO A 31 -4.18 3.89 -9.07
CA PRO A 31 -5.19 4.66 -9.80
C PRO A 31 -6.52 3.92 -9.95
N ASP A 32 -6.52 2.58 -10.05
CA ASP A 32 -7.74 1.77 -10.11
C ASP A 32 -8.43 1.76 -8.73
N LEU A 33 -7.64 1.67 -7.65
CA LEU A 33 -8.17 1.71 -6.28
C LEU A 33 -8.73 3.09 -5.93
N GLU A 34 -8.04 4.16 -6.34
CA GLU A 34 -8.45 5.53 -6.07
C GLU A 34 -9.78 5.87 -6.76
N GLN A 35 -10.05 5.32 -7.94
CA GLN A 35 -11.32 5.47 -8.65
C GLN A 35 -12.49 4.74 -7.98
N SER A 36 -12.21 3.74 -7.13
CA SER A 36 -13.25 2.97 -6.45
C SER A 36 -14.03 3.83 -5.44
N PRO A 37 -15.37 3.89 -5.48
CA PRO A 37 -16.14 4.68 -4.53
C PRO A 37 -16.16 4.09 -3.12
N ILE A 38 -15.69 2.85 -2.92
CA ILE A 38 -15.71 2.17 -1.61
C ILE A 38 -14.35 2.13 -0.91
N ILE A 39 -13.29 2.60 -1.57
CA ILE A 39 -11.94 2.67 -1.01
C ILE A 39 -11.64 4.14 -0.77
N ASN A 40 -11.35 4.50 0.47
CA ASN A 40 -11.23 5.89 0.92
C ASN A 40 -9.77 6.34 1.00
N ALA A 41 -8.87 5.48 1.46
CA ALA A 41 -7.45 5.77 1.56
C ALA A 41 -6.60 4.51 1.33
N LEU A 42 -5.36 4.73 0.92
CA LEU A 42 -4.33 3.71 0.74
C LEU A 42 -3.01 4.25 1.29
N TRP A 43 -2.36 3.50 2.18
CA TRP A 43 -1.02 3.83 2.67
C TRP A 43 -0.19 2.57 2.84
N LEU A 44 1.13 2.77 2.95
CA LEU A 44 2.07 1.72 3.28
C LEU A 44 2.62 1.90 4.68
N GLU A 45 2.97 0.79 5.32
CA GLU A 45 3.69 0.74 6.58
C GLU A 45 5.03 0.02 6.43
N GLY A 46 5.62 -0.37 7.56
CA GLY A 46 6.75 -1.27 7.63
C GLY A 46 8.01 -0.79 6.91
N SER A 47 8.69 -1.72 6.24
CA SER A 47 10.03 -1.47 5.70
C SER A 47 10.02 -0.45 4.56
N TRP A 48 8.96 -0.41 3.75
CA TRP A 48 8.79 0.56 2.67
C TRP A 48 8.52 1.97 3.20
N ALA A 49 7.66 2.12 4.20
CA ALA A 49 7.40 3.44 4.80
C ALA A 49 8.63 3.99 5.56
N THR A 50 9.43 3.12 6.15
CA THR A 50 10.62 3.50 6.95
C THR A 50 11.91 3.64 6.13
N GLY A 51 11.89 3.30 4.83
CA GLY A 51 13.09 3.29 3.98
C GLY A 51 14.09 2.19 4.34
N LYS A 52 13.66 1.15 5.06
CA LYS A 52 14.47 0.00 5.48
C LYS A 52 14.22 -1.25 4.63
N ASN A 53 13.46 -1.12 3.55
CA ASN A 53 13.17 -2.21 2.63
C ASN A 53 14.45 -2.71 1.95
N ASN A 54 14.45 -3.99 1.59
CA ASN A 54 15.51 -4.64 0.83
C ASN A 54 14.89 -5.61 -0.20
N HIS A 55 15.74 -6.35 -0.90
CA HIS A 55 15.34 -7.27 -1.96
C HIS A 55 14.58 -8.52 -1.46
N GLU A 56 14.41 -8.72 -0.16
CA GLU A 56 13.57 -9.78 0.42
C GLU A 56 12.34 -9.22 1.14
N SER A 57 12.19 -7.90 1.23
CA SER A 57 11.09 -7.27 1.96
C SER A 57 9.75 -7.49 1.30
N ASP A 58 8.77 -7.86 2.12
CA ASP A 58 7.35 -7.71 1.86
C ASP A 58 6.93 -6.24 1.77
N ILE A 59 5.66 -6.01 1.46
CA ILE A 59 5.02 -4.70 1.49
C ILE A 59 3.76 -4.76 2.35
N ASP A 60 3.74 -3.95 3.41
CA ASP A 60 2.58 -3.76 4.28
C ASP A 60 1.68 -2.70 3.69
N VAL A 61 0.54 -3.11 3.14
CA VAL A 61 -0.44 -2.26 2.47
C VAL A 61 -1.66 -2.13 3.37
N TRP A 62 -2.12 -0.91 3.57
CA TRP A 62 -3.34 -0.64 4.31
C TRP A 62 -4.38 0.06 3.43
N MET A 63 -5.63 -0.39 3.56
CA MET A 63 -6.78 0.25 2.94
C MET A 63 -7.83 0.64 3.98
N ASP A 64 -8.26 1.90 3.89
CA ASP A 64 -9.48 2.38 4.54
C ASP A 64 -10.65 2.21 3.56
N VAL A 65 -11.68 1.47 3.97
CA VAL A 65 -12.78 1.09 3.07
C VAL A 65 -14.13 1.29 3.74
N GLU A 66 -15.17 1.45 2.92
CA GLU A 66 -16.55 1.56 3.41
C GLU A 66 -16.94 0.38 4.30
N ASP A 67 -17.74 0.66 5.32
CA ASP A 67 -18.17 -0.32 6.31
C ASP A 67 -18.85 -1.53 5.65
N GLY A 68 -18.48 -2.74 6.09
CA GLY A 68 -19.00 -3.98 5.49
C GLY A 68 -18.51 -4.29 4.07
N LYS A 69 -17.54 -3.54 3.52
CA LYS A 69 -17.05 -3.71 2.13
C LYS A 69 -15.70 -4.42 1.99
N PHE A 70 -15.23 -5.14 3.02
CA PHE A 70 -13.95 -5.85 2.97
C PHE A 70 -13.83 -6.82 1.79
N ALA A 71 -14.81 -7.70 1.60
CA ALA A 71 -14.77 -8.69 0.51
C ALA A 71 -14.72 -8.02 -0.88
N GLU A 72 -15.58 -7.03 -1.11
CA GLU A 72 -15.62 -6.27 -2.37
C GLU A 72 -14.31 -5.51 -2.62
N SER A 73 -13.71 -4.95 -1.57
CA SER A 73 -12.44 -4.22 -1.66
C SER A 73 -11.25 -5.15 -1.94
N ILE A 74 -11.24 -6.35 -1.36
CA ILE A 74 -10.25 -7.39 -1.65
C ILE A 74 -10.36 -7.83 -3.11
N ASP A 75 -11.58 -8.02 -3.64
CA ASP A 75 -11.78 -8.39 -5.04
C ASP A 75 -11.33 -7.30 -6.02
N ILE A 76 -11.55 -6.03 -5.69
CA ILE A 76 -11.03 -4.89 -6.46
C ILE A 76 -9.50 -4.90 -6.45
N PHE A 77 -8.89 -5.07 -5.28
CA PHE A 77 -7.43 -5.15 -5.15
C PHE A 77 -6.85 -6.31 -5.94
N ARG A 78 -7.41 -7.52 -5.77
CA ARG A 78 -7.01 -8.74 -6.48
C ARG A 78 -7.11 -8.56 -8.00
N THR A 79 -8.24 -8.03 -8.48
CA THR A 79 -8.45 -7.79 -9.92
C THR A 79 -7.46 -6.77 -10.49
N ALA A 80 -7.15 -5.69 -9.76
CA ALA A 80 -6.16 -4.71 -10.18
C ALA A 80 -4.74 -5.31 -10.18
N LEU A 81 -4.44 -6.14 -9.18
CA LEU A 81 -3.17 -6.85 -9.06
C LEU A 81 -2.95 -7.87 -10.20
N GLU A 82 -3.98 -8.64 -10.57
CA GLU A 82 -3.97 -9.60 -11.69
C GLU A 82 -3.69 -8.95 -13.07
N ARG A 83 -3.94 -7.64 -13.22
CA ARG A 83 -3.57 -6.89 -14.43
C ARG A 83 -2.07 -6.61 -14.53
N ILE A 84 -1.37 -6.63 -13.40
CA ILE A 84 0.07 -6.35 -13.32
C ILE A 84 0.87 -7.65 -13.40
N GLY A 85 0.43 -8.70 -12.70
CA GLY A 85 1.12 -9.97 -12.65
C GLY A 85 0.18 -11.11 -12.25
N LYS A 86 0.59 -12.34 -12.52
CA LYS A 86 -0.17 -13.52 -12.14
C LYS A 86 -0.02 -13.76 -10.64
N ILE A 87 -1.14 -13.79 -9.92
CA ILE A 87 -1.18 -14.27 -8.53
C ILE A 87 -0.99 -15.79 -8.57
N ASP A 88 0.07 -16.28 -7.93
CA ASP A 88 0.39 -17.71 -7.84
C ASP A 88 0.14 -18.26 -6.42
N TRP A 89 -0.08 -17.39 -5.45
CA TRP A 89 -0.52 -17.75 -4.10
C TRP A 89 -1.27 -16.60 -3.44
N GLU A 90 -2.29 -16.95 -2.66
CA GLU A 90 -3.03 -16.04 -1.78
C GLU A 90 -3.42 -16.75 -0.48
N ASP A 91 -3.57 -16.00 0.60
CA ASP A 91 -4.09 -16.49 1.87
C ASP A 91 -4.91 -15.41 2.57
N SER A 92 -6.02 -15.83 3.17
CA SER A 92 -6.91 -14.97 3.94
C SER A 92 -6.83 -15.36 5.40
N ARG A 93 -6.25 -14.48 6.23
CA ARG A 93 -6.36 -14.62 7.68
C ARG A 93 -7.77 -14.30 8.18
N GLY A 94 -8.63 -13.76 7.32
CA GLY A 94 -9.97 -13.32 7.66
C GLY A 94 -9.93 -12.12 8.61
N VAL A 95 -11.03 -11.94 9.34
CA VAL A 95 -11.13 -10.91 10.37
C VAL A 95 -10.28 -11.33 11.57
N TYR A 96 -9.20 -10.58 11.84
CA TYR A 96 -8.28 -10.87 12.94
C TYR A 96 -8.53 -10.01 14.19
N SER A 97 -9.39 -8.99 14.06
CA SER A 97 -9.90 -8.19 15.16
C SER A 97 -11.34 -7.80 14.84
N GLU A 98 -12.24 -7.91 15.81
CA GLU A 98 -13.64 -7.49 15.68
C GLU A 98 -13.89 -6.09 16.25
N ASN A 99 -13.01 -5.60 17.13
CA ASN A 99 -13.14 -4.29 17.79
C ASN A 99 -11.75 -3.61 17.94
N PRO A 100 -11.30 -2.80 16.97
CA PRO A 100 -11.98 -2.45 15.71
C PRO A 100 -11.99 -3.63 14.73
N LYS A 101 -12.89 -3.59 13.75
CA LYS A 101 -12.94 -4.63 12.72
C LYS A 101 -11.78 -4.48 11.75
N LEU A 102 -10.89 -5.47 11.71
CA LEU A 102 -9.71 -5.50 10.85
C LEU A 102 -9.61 -6.85 10.15
N GLN A 103 -9.29 -6.83 8.86
CA GLN A 103 -9.12 -8.01 8.05
C GLN A 103 -7.77 -7.98 7.33
N LYS A 104 -7.16 -9.15 7.17
CA LYS A 104 -5.89 -9.29 6.44
C LYS A 104 -6.04 -10.30 5.31
N HIS A 105 -5.49 -9.95 4.17
CA HIS A 105 -5.34 -10.81 3.00
C HIS A 105 -3.91 -10.69 2.48
N THR A 106 -3.30 -11.79 2.09
CA THR A 106 -1.91 -11.79 1.60
C THR A 106 -1.86 -12.35 0.19
N PHE A 107 -1.10 -11.70 -0.67
CA PHE A 107 -0.87 -12.13 -2.06
C PHE A 107 0.61 -12.35 -2.32
N HIS A 108 0.90 -13.24 -3.26
CA HIS A 108 2.20 -13.37 -3.90
C HIS A 108 2.00 -13.39 -5.42
N LEU A 109 2.98 -12.84 -6.14
CA LEU A 109 2.99 -12.77 -7.60
C LEU A 109 4.07 -13.66 -8.17
N GLU A 110 3.74 -14.37 -9.25
CA GLU A 110 4.68 -15.18 -10.00
C GLU A 110 5.86 -14.31 -10.47
N GLY A 111 7.08 -14.79 -10.24
CA GLY A 111 8.31 -14.10 -10.59
C GLY A 111 8.89 -13.20 -9.49
N PHE A 112 8.16 -12.96 -8.40
CA PHE A 112 8.72 -12.33 -7.20
C PHE A 112 9.42 -13.37 -6.30
N PRO A 113 10.43 -12.97 -5.50
CA PRO A 113 11.01 -13.86 -4.49
C PRO A 113 9.96 -14.30 -3.48
N LEU A 114 9.99 -15.57 -3.05
CA LEU A 114 8.97 -16.17 -2.16
C LEU A 114 8.69 -15.42 -0.85
N LYS A 115 9.68 -14.64 -0.36
CA LYS A 115 9.54 -13.80 0.84
C LYS A 115 8.85 -12.46 0.56
N GLN A 116 8.90 -11.98 -0.68
CA GLN A 116 8.24 -10.74 -1.08
C GLN A 116 6.75 -10.99 -1.25
N ARG A 117 5.99 -10.62 -0.23
CA ARG A 117 4.53 -10.73 -0.21
C ARG A 117 3.89 -9.35 -0.17
N ILE A 118 2.65 -9.28 -0.65
CA ILE A 118 1.79 -8.12 -0.49
C ILE A 118 0.84 -8.44 0.65
N GLU A 119 1.06 -7.80 1.79
CA GLU A 119 0.22 -7.96 2.98
C GLU A 119 -0.81 -6.83 3.00
N LEU A 120 -2.06 -7.14 2.62
CA LEU A 120 -3.17 -6.20 2.59
C LEU A 120 -3.97 -6.26 3.90
N ASP A 121 -3.84 -5.22 4.71
CA ASP A 121 -4.65 -4.95 5.89
C ASP A 121 -5.79 -3.97 5.55
N LEU A 122 -6.99 -4.25 6.06
CA LEU A 122 -8.20 -3.44 5.83
C LEU A 122 -8.80 -2.98 7.15
N GLN A 123 -9.31 -1.74 7.16
CA GLN A 123 -10.14 -1.19 8.23
C GLN A 123 -11.45 -0.62 7.68
N GLU A 124 -12.49 -0.65 8.51
CA GLU A 124 -13.76 0.04 8.22
C GLU A 124 -13.61 1.55 8.42
N HIS A 125 -14.22 2.35 7.53
CA HIS A 125 -14.16 3.81 7.52
C HIS A 125 -14.73 4.46 8.80
N SER A 126 -15.65 3.76 9.48
CA SER A 126 -16.13 4.19 10.79
C SER A 126 -15.07 4.13 11.89
N ARG A 127 -13.97 3.37 11.72
CA ARG A 127 -12.86 3.31 12.68
C ARG A 127 -12.23 4.69 12.82
N LYS A 128 -12.23 5.21 14.06
CA LYS A 128 -11.54 6.46 14.40
C LYS A 128 -10.17 6.13 14.96
N PHE A 129 -9.21 5.94 14.05
CA PHE A 129 -7.79 5.79 14.41
C PHE A 129 -7.05 7.12 14.21
N VAL A 130 -6.16 7.43 15.14
CA VAL A 130 -5.30 8.61 15.08
C VAL A 130 -3.87 8.14 15.20
N PHE A 131 -3.08 8.40 14.17
CA PHE A 131 -1.66 8.07 14.15
C PHE A 131 -0.89 8.96 15.12
N ASN A 132 0.12 8.38 15.74
CA ASN A 132 1.09 9.09 16.57
C ASN A 132 2.40 9.26 15.80
N LYS A 133 2.86 10.50 15.59
CA LYS A 133 4.09 10.79 14.82
C LYS A 133 5.37 10.24 15.43
N ASP A 134 5.37 10.02 16.75
CA ASP A 134 6.54 9.45 17.44
C ASP A 134 6.57 7.91 17.35
N GLU A 135 5.45 7.28 17.01
CA GLU A 135 5.29 5.82 17.04
C GLU A 135 5.05 5.22 15.65
N HIS A 136 4.46 6.00 14.73
CA HIS A 136 4.01 5.51 13.43
C HIS A 136 4.74 6.23 12.30
N ILE A 137 5.22 5.45 11.35
CA ILE A 137 5.76 5.92 10.08
C ILE A 137 4.96 5.24 8.99
N ILE A 138 4.22 6.03 8.22
CA ILE A 138 3.42 5.56 7.09
C ILE A 138 3.79 6.34 5.84
N MET A 139 3.57 5.74 4.68
CA MET A 139 3.66 6.41 3.39
C MET A 139 2.30 6.42 2.73
N VAL A 140 1.65 7.58 2.72
CA VAL A 140 0.33 7.77 2.12
C VAL A 140 0.45 7.73 0.60
N ILE A 141 -0.35 6.87 -0.05
CA ILE A 141 -0.48 6.82 -1.50
C ILE A 141 -1.62 7.73 -1.95
N PHE A 142 -2.79 7.60 -1.33
CA PHE A 142 -3.91 8.55 -1.47
C PHE A 142 -4.79 8.56 -0.21
N ASP A 143 -5.52 9.66 -0.02
CA ASP A 143 -6.54 9.80 1.02
C ASP A 143 -7.64 10.75 0.52
N LYS A 144 -8.77 10.18 0.07
CA LYS A 144 -9.86 10.94 -0.56
C LYS A 144 -10.78 11.60 0.46
N ASN A 145 -10.89 11.01 1.65
CA ASN A 145 -11.90 11.38 2.65
C ASN A 145 -11.29 11.83 3.99
N ASN A 146 -10.00 12.14 4.01
CA ASN A 146 -9.24 12.53 5.21
C ASN A 146 -9.33 11.47 6.32
N SER A 147 -9.22 10.20 5.92
CA SER A 147 -9.22 9.05 6.83
C SER A 147 -7.95 9.02 7.69
N ILE A 148 -6.84 9.56 7.19
CA ILE A 148 -5.54 9.51 7.87
C ILE A 148 -5.38 10.76 8.75
N ASN A 149 -5.55 10.56 10.05
CA ASN A 149 -5.50 11.63 11.05
C ASN A 149 -4.30 11.44 11.98
N TRP A 150 -3.61 12.53 12.34
CA TRP A 150 -2.45 12.51 13.24
C TRP A 150 -2.76 13.25 14.54
N ASN A 151 -2.20 12.77 15.66
CA ASN A 151 -2.12 13.58 16.86
C ASN A 151 -1.28 14.83 16.56
N THR A 152 -1.72 15.96 17.13
CA THR A 152 -1.04 17.25 16.98
C THR A 152 0.06 17.39 18.00
#